data_AF-A0A7C4CH09-F1
#
_entry.id   AF-A0A7C4CH09-F1
#
_cell.length_a   1.000
_cell.length_b   1.000
_cell.length_c   1.000
_cell.angle_alpha   90.00
_cell.angle_beta   90.00
_cell.angle_gamma   90.00
#
_symmetry.space_group_name_H-M   'P 1'
#
loop_
_entity.id
_entity.type
_entity.pdbx_description
1 polymer ?
#
loop_
_entity_poly.entity_id
_entity_poly.type
_entity_poly.pdbx_seq_one_letter_code
_entity_poly.pdbx_strand_id
1 'polypeptide(L)'
;MTTISVTEDVKEALLKVASELQLKLGRRVDLNEAIRYLLMRGKKDPELLEEACRPIPEFELAYEELIEGRREDEERARRKYGV
;
A
#
# COMPACT_ATOMS: atom_id res chain seq x y z
N MET A 1 -14.17 -22.67 -13.06
CA MET A 1 -14.26 -22.83 -11.59
C MET A 1 -13.52 -24.11 -11.27
N THR A 2 -12.41 -24.01 -10.55
CA THR A 2 -11.57 -25.16 -10.22
C THR A 2 -11.54 -25.27 -8.70
N THR A 3 -11.84 -26.44 -8.16
CA THR A 3 -11.87 -26.66 -6.71
C THR A 3 -10.48 -27.07 -6.24
N ILE A 4 -9.94 -26.32 -5.28
CA ILE A 4 -8.71 -26.67 -4.57
C ILE A 4 -9.13 -27.05 -3.15
N SER A 5 -8.93 -28.30 -2.78
CA SER A 5 -9.14 -28.76 -1.41
C SER A 5 -7.91 -28.43 -0.57
N VAL A 6 -8.13 -27.81 0.59
CA VAL A 6 -7.10 -27.48 1.57
C VAL A 6 -7.47 -28.07 2.92
N THR A 7 -6.47 -28.29 3.77
CA THR A 7 -6.68 -28.70 5.16
C THR A 7 -7.29 -27.55 5.97
N GLU A 8 -7.95 -27.87 7.10
CA GLU A 8 -8.67 -26.85 7.88
C GLU A 8 -7.73 -25.79 8.47
N ASP A 9 -6.52 -26.17 8.87
CA ASP A 9 -5.48 -25.25 9.35
C ASP A 9 -5.05 -24.24 8.27
N VAL A 10 -4.92 -24.68 7.02
CA VAL A 10 -4.60 -23.79 5.88
C VAL A 10 -5.75 -22.85 5.59
N LYS A 11 -7.00 -23.34 5.69
CA LYS A 11 -8.20 -22.53 5.50
C LYS A 11 -8.33 -21.44 6.58
N GLU A 12 -8.05 -21.77 7.84
CA GLU A 12 -7.98 -20.79 8.93
C GLU A 12 -6.89 -19.74 8.69
N ALA A 13 -5.70 -20.16 8.25
CA ALA A 13 -4.63 -19.25 7.93
C ALA A 13 -4.99 -18.29 6.78
N LEU A 14 -5.62 -18.78 5.72
CA LEU A 14 -6.11 -17.96 4.61
C LEU A 14 -7.18 -16.95 5.05
N LEU A 15 -8.06 -17.35 5.97
CA LEU A 15 -9.06 -16.45 6.58
C LEU A 15 -8.42 -15.28 7.34
N LYS A 16 -7.34 -15.55 8.09
CA LYS A 16 -6.57 -14.49 8.78
C LYS A 16 -5.96 -13.52 7.79
N VAL A 17 -5.29 -14.03 6.76
CA VAL A 17 -4.69 -13.22 5.68
C VAL A 17 -5.75 -12.36 4.97
N ALA A 18 -6.90 -12.95 4.64
CA ALA A 18 -8.00 -12.23 4.00
C ALA A 18 -8.55 -11.10 4.89
N SER A 19 -8.65 -11.34 6.21
CA SER A 19 -9.12 -10.36 7.18
C SER A 19 -8.17 -9.18 7.30
N GLU A 20 -6.87 -9.44 7.39
CA GLU A 20 -5.83 -8.40 7.38
C GLU A 20 -5.87 -7.57 6.09
N LEU A 21 -6.01 -8.24 4.94
CA LEU A 21 -6.07 -7.58 3.64
C LEU A 21 -7.34 -6.72 3.50
N GLN A 22 -8.47 -7.19 4.03
CA GLN A 22 -9.73 -6.45 4.08
C GLN A 22 -9.61 -5.19 4.94
N LEU A 23 -8.97 -5.27 6.11
CA LEU A 23 -8.70 -4.09 6.95
C LEU A 23 -7.79 -3.08 6.23
N LYS A 24 -6.75 -3.57 5.54
CA LYS A 24 -5.79 -2.71 4.83
C LYS A 24 -6.41 -1.99 3.62
N LEU A 25 -7.29 -2.66 2.87
CA LEU A 25 -7.88 -2.13 1.64
C LEU A 25 -9.23 -1.43 1.87
N GLY A 26 -9.85 -1.58 3.05
CA GLY A 26 -11.16 -1.01 3.35
C GLY A 26 -12.31 -1.61 2.53
N ARG A 27 -12.11 -2.79 1.92
CA ARG A 27 -13.11 -3.49 1.10
C ARG A 27 -13.13 -4.98 1.39
N ARG A 28 -14.23 -5.64 1.05
CA ARG A 28 -14.35 -7.10 1.18
C ARG A 28 -13.34 -7.81 0.27
N VAL A 29 -12.69 -8.83 0.80
CA VAL A 29 -11.67 -9.65 0.13
C VAL A 29 -12.09 -11.11 0.19
N ASP A 30 -11.96 -11.83 -0.91
CA ASP A 30 -12.24 -13.28 -0.98
C ASP A 30 -10.96 -14.13 -0.84
N LEU A 31 -11.13 -15.44 -0.67
CA LEU A 31 -9.99 -16.35 -0.51
C LEU A 31 -9.11 -16.44 -1.77
N ASN A 32 -9.67 -16.22 -2.96
CA ASN A 32 -8.87 -16.21 -4.20
C ASN A 32 -8.01 -14.95 -4.29
N GLU A 33 -8.49 -13.80 -3.83
CA GLU A 33 -7.68 -12.59 -3.67
C GLU A 33 -6.59 -12.78 -2.63
N ALA A 34 -6.88 -13.42 -1.50
CA ALA A 34 -5.87 -13.73 -0.50
C ALA A 34 -4.78 -14.65 -1.07
N ILE A 35 -5.14 -15.69 -1.83
CA ILE A 35 -4.18 -16.57 -2.52
C ILE A 35 -3.35 -15.77 -3.53
N ARG A 36 -3.98 -14.95 -4.37
CA ARG A 36 -3.27 -14.10 -5.35
C ARG A 36 -2.30 -13.14 -4.66
N TYR A 37 -2.73 -12.52 -3.57
CA TYR A 37 -1.88 -11.64 -2.76
C TYR A 37 -0.65 -12.38 -2.23
N LEU A 38 -0.81 -13.59 -1.69
CA LEU A 38 0.31 -14.40 -1.20
C LEU A 38 1.29 -14.79 -2.33
N LEU A 39 0.75 -15.17 -3.49
CA LEU A 39 1.57 -15.49 -4.67
C LEU A 39 2.37 -14.28 -5.17
N MET A 40 1.80 -13.08 -5.10
CA MET A 40 2.48 -11.83 -5.46
C MET A 40 3.48 -11.39 -4.39
N ARG A 41 3.14 -11.53 -3.10
CA ARG A 41 4.02 -11.13 -1.98
C ARG A 41 5.36 -11.88 -1.98
N GLY A 42 5.38 -13.12 -2.47
CA GLY A 42 6.60 -13.90 -2.62
C GLY A 42 7.49 -13.48 -3.79
N LYS A 43 6.96 -12.73 -4.77
CA LYS A 43 7.73 -12.19 -5.89
C LYS A 43 8.33 -10.86 -5.47
N LYS A 44 9.58 -10.89 -5.02
CA LYS A 44 10.42 -9.69 -5.03
C LYS A 44 10.76 -9.41 -6.48
N ASP A 45 10.32 -8.27 -6.98
CA ASP A 45 10.63 -7.79 -8.33
C ASP A 45 11.61 -6.61 -8.20
N PRO A 46 12.93 -6.86 -8.35
CA PRO A 46 13.94 -5.83 -8.23
C PRO A 46 13.79 -4.72 -9.28
N GLU A 47 13.30 -5.06 -10.48
CA GLU A 47 13.11 -4.12 -11.58
C GLU A 47 12.00 -3.11 -11.23
N LEU A 48 10.92 -3.58 -10.61
CA LEU A 48 9.84 -2.72 -10.09
C LEU A 48 10.32 -1.77 -9.00
N LEU A 49 11.24 -2.21 -8.13
CA LEU A 49 11.85 -1.34 -7.12
C LEU A 49 12.76 -0.29 -7.76
N GLU A 50 13.59 -0.70 -8.71
CA GLU A 50 14.49 0.20 -9.45
C GLU A 50 13.70 1.24 -10.26
N GLU A 51 12.60 0.83 -10.89
CA GLU A 51 11.71 1.73 -11.62
C GLU A 51 10.99 2.71 -10.68
N ALA A 52 10.50 2.25 -9.53
CA ALA A 52 9.89 3.12 -8.52
C ALA A 52 10.88 4.14 -7.93
N CYS A 53 12.16 3.81 -7.91
CA CYS A 53 13.24 4.70 -7.47
C CYS A 53 13.88 5.52 -8.62
N ARG A 54 13.39 5.37 -9.85
CA ARG A 54 13.94 6.13 -10.98
C ARG A 54 13.64 7.62 -10.78
N PRO A 55 14.64 8.51 -10.95
CA PRO A 55 14.40 9.95 -10.85
C PRO A 55 13.35 10.38 -11.88
N ILE A 56 12.36 11.12 -11.39
CA ILE A 56 11.32 11.71 -12.24
C ILE A 56 11.89 13.00 -12.83
N PRO A 57 11.67 13.30 -14.12
CA PRO A 57 11.95 14.63 -14.64
C PRO A 57 11.28 15.68 -13.75
N GLU A 58 11.97 16.77 -13.45
CA GLU A 58 11.43 17.88 -12.64
C GLU A 58 11.20 17.54 -11.16
N PHE A 59 11.80 16.45 -10.64
CA PHE A 59 11.72 16.09 -9.22
C PHE A 59 12.05 17.27 -8.31
N GLU A 60 13.11 18.03 -8.61
CA GLU A 60 13.53 19.18 -7.82
C GLU A 60 12.44 20.25 -7.74
N LEU A 61 11.76 20.55 -8.85
CA LEU A 61 10.67 21.53 -8.89
C LEU A 61 9.45 21.04 -8.08
N ALA A 62 9.07 19.78 -8.27
CA ALA A 62 7.96 19.17 -7.53
C ALA A 62 8.26 19.10 -6.02
N TYR A 63 9.53 18.87 -5.66
CA TYR A 63 9.97 18.84 -4.27
C TYR A 63 9.96 20.23 -3.64
N GLU A 64 10.44 21.26 -4.34
CA GLU A 64 10.36 22.66 -3.89
C GLU A 64 8.91 23.10 -3.66
N GLU A 65 8.00 22.80 -4.61
CA GLU A 65 6.57 23.10 -4.49
C GLU A 65 5.97 22.43 -3.24
N LEU A 66 6.29 21.16 -3.00
CA LEU A 66 5.82 20.41 -1.83
C LEU A 66 6.30 21.05 -0.51
N ILE A 67 7.56 21.48 -0.45
CA ILE A 67 8.14 22.09 0.75
C ILE A 67 7.52 23.46 1.02
N GLU A 68 7.34 24.31 0.00
CA GLU A 68 6.68 25.60 0.17
C GLU A 68 5.21 25.43 0.60
N GLY A 69 4.47 24.51 -0.03
CA GLY A 69 3.09 24.20 0.36
C GLY A 69 3.00 23.75 1.83
N ARG A 70 3.96 22.94 2.29
CA ARG A 70 4.05 22.55 3.71
C ARG A 70 4.31 23.76 4.62
N ARG A 71 5.19 24.67 4.23
CA ARG A 71 5.47 25.89 5.01
C ARG A 71 4.22 26.75 5.16
N GLU A 72 3.45 26.92 4.08
CA GLU A 72 2.19 27.66 4.13
C GLU A 72 1.16 27.02 5.06
N ASP A 73 1.07 25.70 5.07
CA ASP A 73 0.17 24.96 5.95
C ASP A 73 0.56 25.10 7.42
N GLU A 74 1.87 25.02 7.72
CA GLU A 74 2.40 25.26 9.06
C GLU A 74 2.15 26.71 9.51
N GLU A 75 2.31 27.70 8.63
CA GLU A 75 1.98 29.10 8.92
C GLU A 75 0.48 29.32 9.14
N ARG A 76 -0.39 28.66 8.36
CA ARG A 76 -1.84 28.69 8.57
C ARG A 76 -2.20 28.07 9.91
N ALA A 77 -1.57 26.95 10.27
CA ALA A 77 -1.78 26.28 11.55
C ALA A 77 -1.35 27.18 12.71
N ARG A 78 -0.17 27.81 12.63
CA ARG A 78 0.32 28.81 13.59
C ARG A 78 -0.66 29.97 13.77
N ARG A 79 -1.14 30.54 12.67
CA ARG A 79 -2.09 31.66 12.70
C ARG A 79 -3.45 31.27 13.30
N LYS A 80 -3.93 30.06 13.00
CA LYS A 80 -5.27 29.60 13.40
C LYS A 80 -5.31 29.02 14.82
N TYR A 81 -4.24 28.35 15.24
CA TYR A 81 -4.21 27.58 16.48
C TYR A 81 -3.11 28.02 17.47
N GLY A 82 -2.23 28.96 17.10
CA GLY A 82 -1.22 29.53 18.00
C GLY A 82 -0.10 28.57 18.41
N VAL A 83 0.09 27.47 17.66
CA VAL A 83 1.16 26.46 17.87
C VAL A 83 2.24 26.64 16.83
#